data_AF-A0A516KJL7-F1
#
_entry.id   AF-A0A516KJL7-F1
#
_cell.length_a   1.000
_cell.length_b   1.000
_cell.length_c   1.000
_cell.angle_alpha   90.00
_cell.angle_beta   90.00
_cell.angle_gamma   90.00
#
_symmetry.space_group_name_H-M   'P 1'
#
loop_
_entity.id
_entity.type
_entity.pdbx_description
1 polymer ?
#
loop_
_entity_poly.entity_id
_entity_poly.type
_entity_poly.pdbx_seq_one_letter_code
_entity_poly.pdbx_strand_id
1 'polypeptide(L)' 'MSKGSGVIKQILKDHFAGFWELHSTHFPESYGSHIKETVEKTIRCGTADLGYARYECLGCEGKPMPKFVCFT' A
#
# COMPACT_ATOMS: atom_id res chain seq x y z
N MET A 1 10.75 10.42 4.49
CA MET A 1 9.41 9.93 4.09
C MET A 1 8.40 10.77 4.85
N SER A 2 7.54 11.51 4.15
CA SER A 2 6.56 12.41 4.78
C SER A 2 5.64 11.64 5.72
N LYS A 3 5.54 12.09 6.98
CA LYS A 3 4.80 11.49 8.10
C LYS A 3 3.26 11.47 7.95
N GLY A 4 2.74 11.51 6.73
CA GLY A 4 1.31 11.77 6.48
C GLY A 4 0.44 10.59 6.02
N SER A 5 0.98 9.52 5.42
CA SER A 5 0.14 8.54 4.69
C SER A 5 0.11 7.10 5.23
N GLY A 6 0.65 6.86 6.43
CA GLY A 6 0.77 5.51 7.00
C GLY A 6 -0.40 5.07 7.88
N VAL A 7 -1.12 6.00 8.52
CA VAL A 7 -2.09 5.66 9.58
C VAL A 7 -3.27 4.85 9.04
N ILE A 8 -3.84 5.23 7.89
CA ILE A 8 -4.93 4.48 7.26
C ILE A 8 -4.48 3.06 6.89
N LYS A 9 -3.26 2.91 6.33
CA LYS A 9 -2.71 1.58 6.01
C LYS A 9 -2.53 0.73 7.26
N GLN A 10 -2.09 1.35 8.36
CA GLN A 10 -1.92 0.66 9.63
C GLN A 10 -3.27 0.19 10.20
N ILE A 11 -4.29 1.08 10.21
CA ILE A 11 -5.65 0.73 10.61
C ILE A 11 -6.18 -0.45 9.78
N LEU A 12 -6.00 -0.41 8.45
CA LEU A 12 -6.44 -1.49 7.58
C LEU A 12 -5.70 -2.81 7.86
N LYS A 13 -4.36 -2.76 8.05
CA LYS A 13 -3.57 -3.95 8.40
C LYS A 13 -4.01 -4.57 9.73
N ASP A 14 -4.28 -3.75 10.73
CA ASP A 14 -4.52 -4.22 12.09
C ASP A 14 -5.96 -4.69 12.31
N HIS A 15 -6.92 -4.13 11.56
CA HIS A 15 -8.35 -4.33 11.86
C HIS A 15 -9.17 -4.97 10.73
N PHE A 16 -8.72 -4.94 9.47
CA PHE A 16 -9.56 -5.39 8.35
C PHE A 16 -9.88 -6.89 8.42
N ALA A 17 -8.95 -7.74 8.87
CA ALA A 17 -9.20 -9.17 8.98
C ALA A 17 -10.38 -9.47 9.91
N GLY A 18 -10.37 -8.90 11.12
CA GLY A 18 -11.48 -9.06 12.07
C GLY A 18 -12.79 -8.45 11.57
N PHE A 19 -12.72 -7.28 10.92
CA PHE A 19 -13.90 -6.70 10.26
C PHE A 19 -14.48 -7.64 9.19
N TRP A 20 -13.63 -8.24 8.36
CA TRP A 20 -14.03 -9.12 7.28
C TRP A 20 -14.71 -10.39 7.79
N GLU A 21 -14.14 -11.02 8.82
CA GLU A 21 -14.72 -12.21 9.45
C GLU A 21 -16.12 -11.95 10.02
N LEU A 22 -16.34 -10.77 10.63
CA LEU A 22 -17.61 -10.42 11.28
C LEU A 22 -18.68 -9.94 10.30
N HIS A 23 -18.29 -9.33 9.17
CA HIS A 23 -19.23 -8.59 8.31
C HIS A 23 -19.28 -9.07 6.86
N SER A 24 -18.42 -9.99 6.43
CA SER A 24 -18.35 -10.42 5.02
C SER A 24 -19.68 -10.93 4.45
N THR A 25 -20.49 -11.60 5.27
CA THR A 25 -21.80 -12.16 4.87
C THR A 25 -22.86 -11.08 4.63
N HIS A 26 -22.64 -9.84 5.07
CA HIS A 26 -23.58 -8.74 4.87
C HIS A 26 -23.43 -8.08 3.49
N PHE A 27 -22.34 -8.38 2.77
CA PHE A 27 -22.09 -7.83 1.45
C PHE A 27 -22.56 -8.80 0.36
N PRO A 28 -23.15 -8.30 -0.73
CA PRO A 28 -23.40 -9.12 -1.91
C PRO A 28 -22.12 -9.79 -2.40
N GLU A 29 -22.18 -11.05 -2.80
CA GLU A 29 -21.01 -11.84 -3.24
C GLU A 29 -20.24 -11.15 -4.38
N SER A 30 -20.99 -10.54 -5.31
CA SER A 30 -20.44 -9.76 -6.43
C SER A 30 -19.63 -8.54 -5.99
N TYR A 31 -19.87 -8.01 -4.79
CA TYR A 31 -19.19 -6.83 -4.26
C TYR A 31 -18.13 -7.19 -3.22
N GLY A 32 -18.28 -8.32 -2.53
CA GLY A 32 -17.37 -8.76 -1.47
C GLY A 32 -15.93 -8.93 -1.97
N SER A 33 -15.75 -9.52 -3.14
CA SER A 33 -14.42 -9.69 -3.76
C SER A 33 -13.73 -8.34 -3.99
N HIS A 34 -14.46 -7.33 -4.46
CA HIS A 34 -13.94 -5.99 -4.73
C HIS A 34 -13.50 -5.25 -3.46
N ILE A 35 -14.24 -5.39 -2.35
CA ILE A 35 -13.86 -4.78 -1.07
C ILE A 35 -12.52 -5.36 -0.62
N LYS A 36 -12.40 -6.69 -0.59
CA LYS A 36 -11.19 -7.39 -0.16
C LYS A 36 -9.99 -7.01 -1.04
N GLU A 37 -10.16 -7.06 -2.36
CA GLU A 37 -9.12 -6.70 -3.31
C GLU A 37 -8.63 -5.25 -3.11
N THR A 38 -9.57 -4.31 -2.94
CA THR A 38 -9.25 -2.88 -2.76
C THR A 38 -8.46 -2.64 -1.47
N VAL A 39 -8.85 -3.28 -0.37
CA VAL A 39 -8.13 -3.14 0.90
C VAL A 39 -6.73 -3.75 0.79
N GLU A 40 -6.59 -4.93 0.20
CA GLU A 40 -5.29 -5.56 -0.01
C GLU A 40 -4.36 -4.73 -0.92
N LYS A 41 -4.90 -4.10 -1.96
CA LYS A 41 -4.14 -3.15 -2.81
C LYS A 41 -3.71 -1.92 -2.02
N THR A 42 -4.60 -1.36 -1.21
CA THR A 42 -4.31 -0.18 -0.38
C THR A 42 -3.22 -0.45 0.65
N ILE A 43 -3.24 -1.63 1.27
CA ILE A 43 -2.23 -2.10 2.22
C ILE A 43 -0.85 -2.23 1.57
N ARG A 44 -0.79 -2.70 0.31
CA ARG A 44 0.44 -2.89 -0.48
C ARG A 44 0.91 -1.63 -1.20
N CYS A 45 0.06 -0.62 -1.35
CA CYS A 45 0.42 0.64 -2.00
C CYS A 45 1.71 1.23 -1.39
N GLY A 46 2.64 1.66 -2.24
CA GLY A 46 3.87 2.31 -1.79
C GLY A 46 4.92 1.37 -1.17
N THR A 47 4.72 0.05 -1.22
CA THR A 47 5.78 -0.92 -0.90
C THR A 47 6.54 -1.31 -2.17
N ALA A 48 7.79 -1.74 -2.01
CA ALA A 48 8.62 -2.21 -3.11
C ALA A 48 8.20 -3.59 -3.64
N ASP A 49 7.28 -4.27 -2.96
CA ASP A 49 6.83 -5.64 -3.28
C ASP A 49 6.12 -5.73 -4.63
N LEU A 50 5.51 -4.62 -5.08
CA LEU A 50 4.87 -4.49 -6.39
C LEU A 50 5.83 -3.94 -7.46
N GLY A 51 7.10 -3.75 -7.12
CA GLY A 51 8.11 -3.12 -7.95
C GLY A 51 8.31 -1.64 -7.65
N TYR A 52 9.46 -1.12 -8.09
CA TYR A 52 9.83 0.28 -7.90
C TYR A 52 10.77 0.74 -9.01
N ALA A 53 10.80 2.05 -9.25
CA ALA A 53 11.83 2.73 -10.02
C ALA A 53 12.86 3.36 -9.07
N ARG A 54 14.14 3.10 -9.32
CA ARG A 54 15.27 3.77 -8.64
C ARG A 54 15.83 4.84 -9.56
N TYR A 55 15.79 6.08 -9.13
CA TYR A 55 16.41 7.21 -9.82
C TYR A 55 17.72 7.56 -9.14
N GLU A 56 18.80 7.58 -9.92
CA GLU A 56 20.16 7.87 -9.46
C GLU A 56 20.80 8.91 -10.38
N CYS A 57 21.32 9.98 -9.78
CA CYS A 57 22.04 11.03 -10.49
C CYS A 57 23.52 10.65 -10.55
N LEU A 58 24.05 10.39 -11.74
CA LEU A 58 25.47 10.05 -11.93
C LEU A 58 26.38 11.28 -12.11
N GLY A 59 25.80 12.47 -12.30
CA GLY A 59 26.54 13.72 -12.53
C GLY A 59 26.52 14.70 -11.34
N CYS A 60 25.95 14.31 -10.21
CA CYS A 60 25.85 15.16 -9.02
C CYS A 60 27.12 15.00 -8.16
N GLU A 61 27.77 16.10 -7.78
CA GLU A 61 28.91 16.06 -6.85
C GLU A 61 28.47 15.56 -5.46
N GLY A 62 29.23 14.62 -4.88
CA GLY A 62 28.93 13.97 -3.60
C GLY A 62 28.36 12.56 -3.74
N LYS A 63 27.73 12.04 -2.67
CA LYS A 63 27.02 10.75 -2.67
C LYS A 63 25.51 11.01 -2.69
N PRO A 64 24.90 11.25 -3.88
CA PRO A 64 23.46 11.52 -3.96
C PRO A 64 22.67 10.31 -3.48
N MET A 65 21.68 10.53 -2.60
CA MET A 65 20.78 9.47 -2.16
C MET A 65 19.81 9.10 -3.29
N PRO A 66 19.76 7.83 -3.73
CA PRO A 66 18.79 7.40 -4.73
C PRO A 66 17.36 7.67 -4.29
N LYS A 67 16.51 8.07 -5.23
CA LYS A 67 15.06 8.20 -4.99
C LYS A 67 14.36 6.94 -5.46
N PHE A 68 13.55 6.37 -4.57
CA PHE A 68 12.72 5.20 -4.85
C PHE A 68 11.29 5.64 -5.04
N VAL A 69 10.71 5.27 -6.18
CA VAL A 69 9.29 5.47 -6.49
C VAL A 69 8.68 4.08 -6.62
N CYS A 70 7.91 3.66 -5.62
CA CYS A 70 7.20 2.39 -5.65
C CYS A 70 6.01 2.47 -6.61
N PHE A 71 5.77 1.41 -7.38
CA PHE A 71 4.60 1.33 -8.24
C PHE A 71 3.33 1.15 -7.40
N THR A 72 2.22 1.66 -7.91
CA THR A 72 0.90 1.65 -7.25
C THR A 72 0.01 0.55 -7.81
#